data_AF-A0A7S0R816-F1
#
_entry.id   AF-A0A7S0R816-F1
#
_cell.length_a   1.000
_cell.length_b   1.000
_cell.length_c   1.000
_cell.angle_alpha   90.00
_cell.angle_beta   90.00
_cell.angle_gamma   90.00
#
_symmetry.space_group_name_H-M   'P 1'
#
loop_
_entity.id
_entity.type
_entity.pdbx_description
1 polymer ?
#
loop_
_entity_poly.entity_id
_entity_poly.type
_entity_poly.pdbx_seq_one_letter_code
_entity_poly.pdbx_strand_id
1 'polypeptide(L)'
;TATNAAEPSAGILVSEDQGRTWSARGRLAHAPIPGSDETTWLIENSVVEVGKGALLMLFRTHAGFVYQSLSADFGFTWTTPRPTALPNPDSKIQALRLEPDGPIVLAFNDHKRQSMVVGGKEQPVEDKCRTQLTLAVSNDNGRTWRRIAILRGQQAPGLRFHYPWMQQAGCKLLVAYSKFYVSGYKHSENDRELGIRLVHVNL
;
A
#
# COMPACT_ATOMS: atom_id res chain seq x y z
N THR A 1 5.53 8.36 37.57
CA THR A 1 4.33 7.86 36.86
C THR A 1 4.71 7.59 35.42
N ALA A 2 5.06 6.35 35.10
CA ALA A 2 5.37 5.97 33.72
C ALA A 2 4.05 5.93 32.93
N THR A 3 3.91 6.78 31.93
CA THR A 3 2.79 6.73 31.00
C THR A 3 2.90 5.43 30.19
N ASN A 4 1.92 4.52 30.36
CA ASN A 4 1.70 3.35 29.51
C ASN A 4 1.29 3.76 28.08
N ALA A 5 2.13 4.56 27.40
CA ALA A 5 1.98 4.79 25.99
C ALA A 5 2.50 3.54 25.28
N ALA A 6 1.59 2.75 24.69
CA ALA A 6 1.99 1.66 23.83
C ALA A 6 2.89 2.21 22.72
N GLU A 7 4.13 1.73 22.66
CA GLU A 7 5.05 2.11 21.59
C GLU A 7 4.45 1.72 20.23
N PRO A 8 4.40 2.62 19.24
CA PRO A 8 3.69 2.34 18.01
C PRO A 8 4.40 1.22 17.24
N SER A 9 3.59 0.30 16.71
CA SER A 9 4.07 -0.89 16.03
C SER A 9 3.01 -1.40 15.06
N ALA A 10 3.47 -2.19 14.08
CA ALA A 10 2.62 -2.98 13.21
C ALA A 10 2.62 -4.45 13.65
N GLY A 11 1.61 -5.19 13.25
CA GLY A 11 1.44 -6.61 13.52
C GLY A 11 0.12 -7.10 12.96
N ILE A 12 -0.35 -8.24 13.46
CA ILE A 12 -1.68 -8.77 13.11
C ILE A 12 -2.49 -9.06 14.38
N LEU A 13 -3.81 -9.03 14.22
CA LEU A 13 -4.75 -9.62 15.17
C LEU A 13 -5.26 -10.92 14.55
N VAL A 14 -5.23 -12.02 15.31
CA VAL A 14 -5.70 -13.34 14.86
C VAL A 14 -6.83 -13.80 15.77
N SER A 15 -7.88 -14.31 15.15
CA SER A 15 -8.97 -15.02 15.81
C SER A 15 -8.97 -16.48 15.40
N GLU A 16 -9.12 -17.38 16.37
CA GLU A 16 -9.20 -18.82 16.18
C GLU A 16 -10.62 -19.36 16.48
N ASP A 17 -11.55 -18.48 16.84
CA ASP A 17 -12.89 -18.81 17.32
C ASP A 17 -13.98 -18.09 16.52
N GLN A 18 -13.74 -17.92 15.21
CA GLN A 18 -14.67 -17.28 14.26
C GLN A 18 -14.98 -15.81 14.60
N GLY A 19 -13.98 -15.08 15.09
CA GLY A 19 -14.05 -13.64 15.34
C GLY A 19 -14.57 -13.26 16.72
N ARG A 20 -14.80 -14.21 17.64
CA ARG A 20 -15.30 -13.92 19.00
C ARG A 20 -14.21 -13.31 19.88
N THR A 21 -12.99 -13.81 19.78
CA THR A 21 -11.81 -13.27 20.48
C THR A 21 -10.65 -13.07 19.52
N TRP A 22 -9.77 -12.13 19.87
CA TRP A 22 -8.64 -11.71 19.06
C TRP A 22 -7.38 -11.64 19.90
N SER A 23 -6.28 -12.14 19.37
CA SER A 23 -4.94 -12.07 19.98
C SER A 23 -3.98 -11.35 19.06
N ALA A 24 -3.15 -10.46 19.61
CA ALA A 24 -2.09 -9.80 18.86
C ALA A 24 -0.93 -10.79 18.64
N ARG A 25 -0.43 -10.85 17.39
CA ARG A 25 0.77 -11.61 17.04
C ARG A 25 1.75 -10.75 16.27
N GLY A 26 3.04 -11.02 16.49
CA GLY A 26 4.11 -10.49 15.66
C GLY A 26 4.22 -8.97 15.70
N ARG A 27 4.88 -8.44 16.72
CA ARG A 27 5.13 -6.99 16.86
C ARG A 27 6.32 -6.56 16.01
N LEU A 28 6.13 -5.54 15.18
CA LEU A 28 7.16 -4.87 14.39
C LEU A 28 7.15 -3.36 14.69
N ALA A 29 8.21 -2.81 15.29
CA ALA A 29 8.25 -1.39 15.67
C ALA A 29 8.59 -0.48 14.49
N HIS A 30 9.88 -0.35 14.17
CA HIS A 30 10.38 0.41 13.02
C HIS A 30 11.19 -0.48 12.08
N ALA A 31 11.44 0.02 10.88
CA ALA A 31 12.31 -0.61 9.91
C ALA A 31 13.50 0.29 9.54
N PRO A 32 14.69 -0.28 9.28
CA PRO A 32 15.84 0.49 8.83
C PRO A 32 15.61 1.11 7.45
N ILE A 33 16.17 2.30 7.23
CA ILE A 33 16.26 2.93 5.91
C ILE A 33 17.64 2.60 5.32
N PRO A 34 17.75 1.85 4.20
CA PRO A 34 19.06 1.50 3.65
C PRO A 34 19.93 2.72 3.34
N GLY A 35 21.18 2.70 3.79
CA GLY A 35 22.12 3.81 3.60
C GLY A 35 21.91 4.98 4.55
N SER A 36 21.14 4.81 5.62
CA SER A 36 20.91 5.80 6.67
C SER A 36 20.94 5.15 8.06
N ASP A 37 21.30 5.91 9.08
CA ASP A 37 21.17 5.52 10.50
C ASP A 37 19.74 5.74 11.02
N GLU A 38 18.85 6.28 10.19
CA GLU A 38 17.44 6.51 10.51
C GLU A 38 16.58 5.26 10.31
N THR A 39 15.39 5.30 10.93
CA THR A 39 14.36 4.27 10.78
C THR A 39 13.05 4.88 10.28
N THR A 40 12.20 4.05 9.69
CA THR A 40 10.87 4.46 9.21
C THR A 40 9.77 3.68 9.92
N TRP A 41 8.62 4.33 10.09
CA TRP A 41 7.40 3.71 10.58
C TRP A 41 6.82 2.76 9.55
N LEU A 42 6.31 1.63 10.04
CA LEU A 42 5.54 0.66 9.27
C LEU A 42 4.06 1.02 9.38
N ILE A 43 3.45 1.47 8.29
CA ILE A 43 2.11 2.08 8.31
C ILE A 43 1.15 1.26 7.45
N GLU A 44 -0.11 1.17 7.88
CA GLU A 44 -1.26 0.65 7.11
C GLU A 44 -0.91 -0.57 6.25
N ASN A 45 -0.63 -1.71 6.90
CA ASN A 45 -0.18 -2.92 6.25
C ASN A 45 -1.27 -3.63 5.42
N SER A 46 -0.83 -4.50 4.49
CA SER A 46 -1.65 -5.49 3.80
C SER A 46 -0.99 -6.86 3.92
N VAL A 47 -1.75 -7.89 4.28
CA VAL A 47 -1.24 -9.25 4.51
C VAL A 47 -1.83 -10.20 3.47
N VAL A 48 -1.01 -11.10 2.94
CA VAL A 48 -1.43 -12.20 2.06
C VAL A 48 -0.75 -13.51 2.50
N GLU A 49 -1.46 -14.63 2.40
CA GLU A 49 -0.86 -15.96 2.56
C GLU A 49 -0.09 -16.32 1.28
N VAL A 50 1.15 -16.80 1.44
CA VAL A 50 2.08 -17.11 0.34
C VAL A 50 2.55 -18.57 0.33
N GLY A 51 1.86 -19.39 1.11
CA GLY A 51 2.12 -20.80 1.37
C GLY A 51 1.49 -21.18 2.70
N LYS A 52 1.28 -22.47 2.96
CA LYS A 52 0.57 -22.96 4.15
C LYS A 52 1.18 -22.38 5.45
N GLY A 53 0.48 -21.42 6.06
CA GLY A 53 0.93 -20.72 7.27
C GLY A 53 2.07 -19.72 7.08
N ALA A 54 2.54 -19.51 5.85
CA ALA A 54 3.52 -18.49 5.49
C ALA A 54 2.80 -17.22 5.03
N LEU A 55 3.15 -16.08 5.61
CA LEU A 55 2.51 -14.79 5.36
C LEU A 55 3.52 -13.78 4.82
N LEU A 56 3.08 -12.99 3.83
CA LEU A 56 3.74 -11.77 3.39
C LEU A 56 2.95 -10.57 3.89
N MET A 57 3.61 -9.67 4.61
CA MET A 57 3.07 -8.38 5.00
C MET A 57 3.79 -7.27 4.24
N LEU A 58 3.01 -6.42 3.57
CA LEU A 58 3.49 -5.24 2.86
C LEU A 58 3.04 -3.98 3.58
N PHE A 59 3.87 -2.93 3.56
CA PHE A 59 3.64 -1.70 4.32
C PHE A 59 3.73 -0.46 3.44
N ARG A 60 2.83 0.48 3.72
CA ARG A 60 3.04 1.90 3.38
C ARG A 60 4.18 2.43 4.26
N THR A 61 5.04 3.28 3.71
CA THR A 61 6.07 3.97 4.48
C THR A 61 6.31 5.38 3.98
N HIS A 62 6.92 6.22 4.83
CA HIS A 62 7.42 7.53 4.43
C HIS A 62 8.82 7.47 3.80
N ALA A 63 9.50 6.31 3.83
CA ALA A 63 10.84 6.11 3.30
C ALA A 63 10.90 6.06 1.75
N GLY A 64 9.76 6.24 1.08
CA GLY A 64 9.70 6.32 -0.39
C GLY A 64 9.52 4.97 -1.09
N PHE A 65 9.37 3.88 -0.34
CA PHE A 65 9.22 2.52 -0.88
C PHE A 65 8.17 1.72 -0.12
N VAL A 66 7.56 0.75 -0.79
CA VAL A 66 6.79 -0.29 -0.11
C VAL A 66 7.78 -1.18 0.64
N TYR A 67 7.54 -1.39 1.94
CA TYR A 67 8.32 -2.33 2.75
C TYR A 67 7.62 -3.68 2.83
N GLN A 68 8.39 -4.73 3.10
CA GLN A 68 7.86 -6.06 3.29
C GLN A 68 8.49 -6.78 4.47
N SER A 69 7.72 -7.69 5.09
CA SER A 69 8.16 -8.63 6.11
C SER A 69 7.46 -9.98 5.90
N LEU A 70 8.14 -11.06 6.26
CA LEU A 70 7.68 -12.43 6.06
C LEU A 70 7.52 -13.14 7.39
N SER A 71 6.47 -13.95 7.52
CA SER A 71 6.29 -14.92 8.61
C SER A 71 6.22 -16.32 8.00
N ALA A 72 6.79 -17.30 8.70
CA ALA A 72 6.71 -18.72 8.34
C ALA A 72 5.89 -19.54 9.35
N ASP A 73 5.28 -18.85 10.32
CA ASP A 73 4.67 -19.44 11.51
C ASP A 73 3.34 -18.73 11.85
N PHE A 74 2.45 -18.56 10.86
CA PHE A 74 1.10 -18.01 11.09
C PHE A 74 1.11 -16.62 11.76
N GLY A 75 2.14 -15.83 11.50
CA GLY A 75 2.32 -14.47 12.00
C GLY A 75 2.82 -14.37 13.43
N PHE A 76 3.28 -15.46 14.07
CA PHE A 76 3.90 -15.41 15.39
C PHE A 76 5.21 -14.61 15.37
N THR A 77 6.08 -14.89 14.40
CA THR A 77 7.32 -14.17 14.19
C THR A 77 7.41 -13.62 12.77
N TRP A 78 8.17 -12.53 12.64
CA TRP A 78 8.31 -11.79 11.39
C TRP A 78 9.78 -11.44 11.15
N THR A 79 10.21 -11.53 9.89
CA THR A 79 11.55 -11.08 9.50
C THR A 79 11.69 -9.56 9.66
N THR A 80 12.93 -9.07 9.85
CA THR A 80 13.20 -7.63 9.82
C THR A 80 12.67 -7.02 8.51
N PRO A 81 11.80 -6.00 8.57
CA PRO A 81 11.22 -5.45 7.35
C PRO A 81 12.28 -4.79 6.46
N ARG A 82 12.14 -4.98 5.16
CA ARG A 82 13.06 -4.45 4.13
C ARG A 82 12.27 -3.77 3.00
N PRO A 83 12.83 -2.75 2.34
CA PRO A 83 12.17 -2.15 1.19
C PRO A 83 12.14 -3.13 0.01
N THR A 84 11.07 -3.02 -0.78
CA THR A 84 10.94 -3.64 -2.09
C THR A 84 11.46 -2.69 -3.18
N ALA A 85 11.47 -3.14 -4.44
CA ALA A 85 11.74 -2.28 -5.59
C ALA A 85 10.59 -1.33 -5.96
N LEU A 86 9.42 -1.43 -5.29
CA LEU A 86 8.25 -0.61 -5.59
C LEU A 86 8.27 0.70 -4.80
N PRO A 87 8.11 1.85 -5.47
CA PRO A 87 8.04 3.13 -4.79
C PRO A 87 6.74 3.27 -3.97
N ASN A 88 6.76 4.15 -2.98
CA ASN A 88 5.57 4.53 -2.23
C ASN A 88 5.67 6.00 -1.83
N PRO A 89 4.71 6.87 -2.21
CA PRO A 89 4.76 8.29 -1.88
C PRO A 89 4.11 8.56 -0.52
N ASP A 90 4.25 7.64 0.44
CA ASP A 90 3.45 7.59 1.65
C ASP A 90 1.94 7.45 1.34
N SER A 91 1.60 6.42 0.55
CA SER A 91 0.22 6.09 0.16
C SER A 91 -0.17 4.69 0.59
N LYS A 92 -1.46 4.51 0.93
CA LYS A 92 -2.01 3.18 1.23
C LYS A 92 -1.86 2.26 0.01
N ILE A 93 -1.56 1.00 0.30
CA ILE A 93 -1.49 -0.09 -0.66
C ILE A 93 -2.53 -1.14 -0.32
N GLN A 94 -2.86 -2.01 -1.27
CA GLN A 94 -3.60 -3.24 -0.96
C GLN A 94 -3.05 -4.37 -1.83
N ALA A 95 -2.83 -5.52 -1.20
CA ALA A 95 -2.37 -6.74 -1.82
C ALA A 95 -3.45 -7.81 -1.72
N LEU A 96 -3.55 -8.64 -2.75
CA LEU A 96 -4.43 -9.79 -2.83
C LEU A 96 -3.71 -10.91 -3.55
N ARG A 97 -3.80 -12.14 -3.05
CA ARG A 97 -3.42 -13.32 -3.82
C ARG A 97 -4.61 -13.76 -4.67
N LEU A 98 -4.39 -13.97 -5.97
CA LEU A 98 -5.45 -14.48 -6.83
C LEU A 98 -5.70 -15.96 -6.53
N GLU A 99 -6.95 -16.32 -6.39
CA GLU A 99 -7.41 -17.70 -6.23
C GLU A 99 -7.43 -18.44 -7.58
N PRO A 100 -7.23 -19.78 -7.58
CA PRO A 100 -7.00 -20.63 -6.40
C PRO A 100 -5.55 -20.69 -5.89
N ASP A 101 -4.55 -20.39 -6.73
CA ASP A 101 -3.13 -20.44 -6.35
C ASP A 101 -2.29 -19.51 -7.24
N GLY A 102 -2.84 -18.34 -7.55
CA GLY A 102 -2.30 -17.39 -8.51
C GLY A 102 -1.24 -16.45 -7.94
N PRO A 103 -0.81 -15.47 -8.76
CA PRO A 103 0.13 -14.45 -8.33
C PRO A 103 -0.48 -13.52 -7.28
N ILE A 104 0.38 -12.80 -6.57
CA ILE A 104 -0.01 -11.70 -5.71
C ILE A 104 -0.15 -10.46 -6.59
N VAL A 105 -1.29 -9.78 -6.51
CA VAL A 105 -1.52 -8.47 -7.12
C VAL A 105 -1.42 -7.40 -6.05
N LEU A 106 -0.78 -6.29 -6.37
CA LEU A 106 -0.67 -5.10 -5.53
C LEU A 106 -1.20 -3.87 -6.26
N ALA A 107 -2.13 -3.16 -5.62
CA ALA A 107 -2.52 -1.81 -6.00
C ALA A 107 -1.76 -0.78 -5.17
N PHE A 108 -1.07 0.16 -5.83
CA PHE A 108 -0.23 1.17 -5.20
C PHE A 108 -0.07 2.41 -6.09
N ASN A 109 0.39 3.53 -5.53
CA ASN A 109 0.78 4.71 -6.30
C ASN A 109 2.25 4.58 -6.72
N ASP A 110 2.52 4.45 -8.02
CA ASP A 110 3.83 4.06 -8.56
C ASP A 110 4.79 5.24 -8.75
N HIS A 111 5.02 6.00 -7.68
CA HIS A 111 6.00 7.06 -7.66
C HIS A 111 6.49 7.35 -6.24
N LYS A 112 7.67 7.96 -6.11
CA LYS A 112 8.12 8.56 -4.85
C LYS A 112 7.47 9.93 -4.67
N ARG A 113 7.71 10.62 -3.55
CA ARG A 113 7.30 12.04 -3.43
C ARG A 113 7.82 12.84 -4.64
N GLN A 114 6.92 13.56 -5.30
CA GLN A 114 7.17 14.31 -6.54
C GLN A 114 7.19 15.81 -6.28
N SER A 115 7.99 16.54 -7.06
CA SER A 115 7.82 17.97 -7.34
C SER A 115 6.98 18.14 -8.61
N MET A 116 6.23 19.23 -8.76
CA MET A 116 5.53 19.58 -10.00
C MET A 116 5.98 20.96 -10.48
N VAL A 117 6.08 21.16 -11.78
CA VAL A 117 6.34 22.50 -12.35
C VAL A 117 5.01 23.16 -12.69
N VAL A 118 4.69 24.26 -12.02
CA VAL A 118 3.46 25.05 -12.25
C VAL A 118 3.88 26.47 -12.63
N GLY A 119 3.48 26.92 -13.82
CA GLY A 119 3.82 28.27 -14.32
C GLY A 119 5.33 28.50 -14.47
N GLY A 120 6.09 27.47 -14.83
CA GLY A 120 7.55 27.55 -15.01
C GLY A 120 8.37 27.52 -13.71
N LYS A 121 7.74 27.35 -12.55
CA LYS A 121 8.42 27.18 -11.26
C LYS A 121 8.20 25.77 -10.72
N GLU A 122 9.28 25.11 -10.30
CA GLU A 122 9.19 23.89 -9.52
C GLU A 122 8.57 24.21 -8.17
N GLN A 123 7.43 23.58 -7.89
CA GLN A 123 6.75 23.64 -6.61
C GLN A 123 6.77 22.24 -6.01
N PRO A 124 7.14 22.09 -4.73
CA PRO A 124 6.86 20.86 -4.02
C PRO A 124 5.38 20.56 -4.18
N VAL A 125 5.01 19.35 -4.63
CA VAL A 125 3.61 18.93 -4.50
C VAL A 125 3.40 18.72 -3.02
N GLU A 126 2.83 19.71 -2.33
CA GLU A 126 2.64 19.73 -0.86
C GLU A 126 2.52 18.32 -0.28
N ASP A 127 3.61 17.88 0.36
CA ASP A 127 3.91 16.64 1.10
C ASP A 127 3.38 15.25 0.65
N LYS A 128 2.41 15.14 -0.24
CA LYS A 128 1.59 13.94 -0.40
C LYS A 128 0.95 13.86 -1.80
N CYS A 129 1.73 14.02 -2.87
CA CYS A 129 1.28 13.60 -4.20
C CYS A 129 0.87 12.13 -4.14
N ARG A 130 -0.36 11.79 -4.54
CA ARG A 130 -0.84 10.40 -4.60
C ARG A 130 -1.50 10.18 -5.95
N THR A 131 -0.67 10.09 -6.99
CA THR A 131 -1.12 9.92 -8.39
C THR A 131 -0.60 8.59 -8.94
N GLN A 132 -0.88 8.26 -10.20
CA GLN A 132 -0.40 7.01 -10.82
C GLN A 132 -0.78 5.73 -10.06
N LEU A 133 -2.08 5.57 -9.79
CA LEU A 133 -2.59 4.31 -9.22
C LEU A 133 -2.36 3.18 -10.23
N THR A 134 -1.58 2.18 -9.82
CA THR A 134 -1.00 1.15 -10.67
C THR A 134 -1.19 -0.22 -10.03
N LEU A 135 -1.34 -1.23 -10.88
CA LEU A 135 -1.32 -2.64 -10.50
C LEU A 135 0.04 -3.25 -10.84
N ALA A 136 0.63 -3.98 -9.90
CA ALA A 136 1.78 -4.86 -10.12
C ALA A 136 1.48 -6.29 -9.66
N VAL A 137 2.18 -7.26 -10.22
CA VAL A 137 2.06 -8.68 -9.87
C VAL A 137 3.39 -9.27 -9.44
N SER A 138 3.35 -10.18 -8.49
CA SER A 138 4.48 -11.03 -8.08
C SER A 138 4.10 -12.51 -8.25
N ASN A 139 4.97 -13.25 -8.92
CA ASN A 139 4.83 -14.71 -9.12
C ASN A 139 5.76 -15.51 -8.18
N ASP A 140 6.51 -14.83 -7.32
CA ASP A 140 7.58 -15.40 -6.49
C ASP A 140 7.48 -14.94 -5.04
N ASN A 141 6.23 -14.84 -4.54
CA ASN A 141 5.90 -14.53 -3.16
C ASN A 141 6.46 -13.18 -2.67
N GLY A 142 6.40 -12.16 -3.52
CA GLY A 142 6.77 -10.78 -3.22
C GLY A 142 8.24 -10.44 -3.49
N ARG A 143 9.05 -11.37 -4.01
CA ARG A 143 10.49 -11.12 -4.27
C ARG A 143 10.68 -10.19 -5.46
N THR A 144 9.94 -10.39 -6.54
CA THR A 144 9.95 -9.53 -7.72
C THR A 144 8.54 -9.07 -8.08
N TRP A 145 8.46 -7.88 -8.69
CA TRP A 145 7.21 -7.23 -9.02
C TRP A 145 7.23 -6.71 -10.46
N ARG A 146 6.22 -7.08 -11.24
CA ARG A 146 6.01 -6.60 -12.61
C ARG A 146 4.76 -5.74 -12.67
N ARG A 147 4.88 -4.50 -13.15
CA ARG A 147 3.73 -3.62 -13.41
C ARG A 147 2.88 -4.18 -14.55
N ILE A 148 1.57 -4.17 -14.39
CA ILE A 148 0.63 -4.77 -15.37
C ILE A 148 -0.42 -3.79 -15.89
N ALA A 149 -0.76 -2.74 -15.14
CA ALA A 149 -1.74 -1.75 -15.58
C ALA A 149 -1.59 -0.44 -14.79
N ILE A 150 -1.75 0.69 -15.47
CA ILE A 150 -1.98 2.00 -14.83
C ILE A 150 -3.49 2.22 -14.80
N LEU A 151 -4.10 2.13 -13.63
CA LEU A 151 -5.54 2.37 -13.47
C LEU A 151 -5.87 3.84 -13.61
N ARG A 152 -5.03 4.72 -13.05
CA ARG A 152 -5.21 6.17 -13.13
C ARG A 152 -3.86 6.89 -13.15
N GLY A 153 -3.55 7.56 -14.27
CA GLY A 153 -2.30 8.28 -14.48
C GLY A 153 -2.41 9.81 -14.55
N GLN A 154 -3.62 10.37 -14.39
CA GLN A 154 -3.84 11.82 -14.45
C GLN A 154 -3.04 12.54 -13.36
N GLN A 155 -2.38 13.63 -13.74
CA GLN A 155 -1.70 14.53 -12.82
C GLN A 155 -2.35 15.91 -12.91
N ALA A 156 -2.68 16.46 -11.75
CA ALA A 156 -3.11 17.84 -11.59
C ALA A 156 -2.78 18.29 -10.16
N PRO A 157 -2.53 19.59 -9.92
CA PRO A 157 -2.35 20.11 -8.58
C PRO A 157 -3.50 19.70 -7.66
N GLY A 158 -3.19 19.13 -6.50
CA GLY A 158 -4.17 18.66 -5.52
C GLY A 158 -4.90 17.37 -5.87
N LEU A 159 -4.83 16.84 -7.10
CA LEU A 159 -5.52 15.60 -7.47
C LEU A 159 -4.89 14.39 -6.77
N ARG A 160 -5.74 13.49 -6.26
CA ARG A 160 -5.31 12.27 -5.59
C ARG A 160 -6.18 11.07 -5.97
N PHE A 161 -5.51 9.91 -6.08
CA PHE A 161 -6.10 8.58 -6.09
C PHE A 161 -5.64 7.85 -4.82
N HIS A 162 -6.58 7.51 -3.95
CA HIS A 162 -6.32 7.09 -2.58
C HIS A 162 -6.95 5.73 -2.25
N TYR A 163 -6.29 5.01 -1.34
CA TYR A 163 -6.87 3.91 -0.58
C TYR A 163 -7.49 2.86 -1.49
N PRO A 164 -6.68 2.26 -2.39
CA PRO A 164 -7.18 1.19 -3.22
C PRO A 164 -7.59 -0.01 -2.37
N TRP A 165 -8.60 -0.72 -2.85
CA TRP A 165 -9.01 -2.01 -2.32
C TRP A 165 -9.40 -2.91 -3.50
N MET A 166 -9.01 -4.19 -3.44
CA MET A 166 -9.23 -5.12 -4.54
C MET A 166 -9.99 -6.36 -4.08
N GLN A 167 -10.82 -6.89 -4.98
CA GLN A 167 -11.54 -8.15 -4.82
C GLN A 167 -11.54 -8.93 -6.14
N GLN A 168 -11.18 -10.20 -6.09
CA GLN A 168 -11.39 -11.10 -7.21
C GLN A 168 -12.86 -11.54 -7.28
N ALA A 169 -13.44 -11.48 -8.48
CA ALA A 169 -14.79 -11.91 -8.79
C ALA A 169 -14.78 -12.70 -10.12
N GLY A 170 -14.61 -14.02 -10.03
CA GLY A 170 -14.38 -14.87 -11.20
C GLY A 170 -13.12 -14.45 -11.96
N CYS A 171 -13.25 -14.24 -13.27
CA CYS A 171 -12.16 -13.76 -14.15
C CYS A 171 -11.97 -12.24 -14.11
N LYS A 172 -12.45 -11.55 -13.07
CA LYS A 172 -12.31 -10.10 -12.91
C LYS A 172 -11.62 -9.77 -11.59
N LEU A 173 -10.79 -8.75 -11.63
CA LEU A 173 -10.30 -8.04 -10.46
C LEU A 173 -11.05 -6.71 -10.36
N LEU A 174 -11.90 -6.57 -9.35
CA LEU A 174 -12.55 -5.32 -9.00
C LEU A 174 -11.59 -4.47 -8.18
N VAL A 175 -11.43 -3.20 -8.53
CA VAL A 175 -10.58 -2.25 -7.80
C VAL A 175 -11.39 -1.00 -7.46
N ALA A 176 -11.60 -0.78 -6.16
CA ALA A 176 -12.22 0.41 -5.62
C ALA A 176 -11.14 1.38 -5.12
N TYR A 177 -11.32 2.68 -5.31
CA TYR A 177 -10.42 3.73 -4.79
C TYR A 177 -11.13 5.09 -4.73
N SER A 178 -10.60 6.03 -3.96
CA SER A 178 -11.12 7.39 -3.90
C SER A 178 -10.41 8.31 -4.89
N LYS A 179 -11.15 9.10 -5.67
CA LYS A 179 -10.63 10.23 -6.47
C LYS A 179 -11.11 11.55 -5.87
N PHE A 180 -10.20 12.44 -5.51
CA PHE A 180 -10.56 13.76 -4.98
C PHE A 180 -9.42 14.77 -5.19
N TYR A 181 -9.76 16.05 -4.94
CA TYR A 181 -8.78 17.13 -4.84
C TYR A 181 -8.61 17.52 -3.38
N VAL A 182 -7.37 17.74 -2.96
CA VAL A 182 -7.05 18.27 -1.63
C VAL A 182 -7.71 19.65 -1.46
N SER A 183 -8.14 19.95 -0.23
CA SER A 183 -8.70 21.26 0.11
C SER A 183 -7.78 22.40 -0.35
N GLY A 184 -8.37 23.47 -0.88
CA GLY A 184 -7.65 24.62 -1.43
C GLY A 184 -7.31 24.52 -2.92
N TYR A 185 -7.37 23.33 -3.53
CA TYR A 185 -7.16 23.17 -4.97
C TYR A 185 -8.50 23.23 -5.73
N LYS A 186 -8.54 24.06 -6.78
CA LYS A 186 -9.66 24.07 -7.73
C LYS A 186 -9.52 22.89 -8.69
N HIS A 187 -10.62 22.22 -8.99
CA HIS A 187 -10.71 21.24 -10.05
C HIS A 187 -11.43 21.84 -11.25
N SER A 188 -11.18 21.30 -12.44
CA SER A 188 -11.95 21.65 -13.63
C SER A 188 -13.40 21.24 -13.42
N GLU A 189 -14.38 22.09 -13.78
CA GLU A 189 -15.80 21.73 -13.77
C GLU A 189 -16.13 20.54 -14.71
N ASN A 190 -15.21 20.23 -15.62
CA ASN A 190 -15.29 19.07 -16.50
C ASN A 190 -14.76 17.78 -15.86
N ASP A 191 -14.05 17.84 -14.72
CA ASP A 191 -13.65 16.66 -13.97
C ASP A 191 -14.77 16.23 -12.99
N ARG A 192 -15.77 15.55 -13.55
CA ARG A 192 -17.00 15.18 -12.84
C ARG A 192 -16.91 13.86 -12.07
N GLU A 193 -15.79 13.16 -12.14
CA GLU A 193 -15.65 11.78 -11.65
C GLU A 193 -15.04 11.69 -10.24
N LEU A 194 -15.43 12.55 -9.31
CA LEU A 194 -14.94 12.54 -7.93
C LEU A 194 -15.64 11.47 -7.06
N GLY A 195 -15.09 11.20 -5.89
CA GLY A 195 -15.64 10.26 -4.91
C GLY A 195 -15.06 8.85 -5.03
N ILE A 196 -15.82 7.85 -4.58
CA ILE A 196 -15.44 6.44 -4.68
C ILE A 196 -15.63 5.99 -6.13
N ARG A 197 -14.59 5.42 -6.71
CA ARG A 197 -14.56 4.88 -8.06
C ARG A 197 -14.36 3.38 -8.00
N LEU A 198 -15.00 2.69 -8.93
CA LEU A 198 -14.85 1.25 -9.16
C LEU A 198 -14.41 1.04 -10.60
N VAL A 199 -13.37 0.23 -10.78
CA VAL A 199 -12.93 -0.25 -12.09
C VAL A 199 -12.77 -1.77 -12.02
N HIS A 200 -12.74 -2.41 -13.18
CA HIS A 200 -12.39 -3.83 -13.25
C HIS A 200 -11.28 -4.07 -14.27
N VAL A 201 -10.47 -5.08 -14.00
CA VAL A 201 -9.47 -5.62 -14.93
C VAL A 201 -9.82 -7.09 -15.18
N ASN A 202 -9.71 -7.56 -16.42
CA ASN A 202 -9.89 -8.97 -16.72
C ASN A 202 -8.58 -9.72 -16.38
N LEU A 203 -8.71 -10.83 -15.67
CA LEU A 203 -7.62 -11.70 -15.23
C LEU A 203 -7.23 -12.72 -16.31
#